data_AF-A0A223ATI7-F1
#
_entry.id   AF-A0A223ATI7-F1
#
_cell.length_a   1.000
_cell.length_b   1.000
_cell.length_c   1.000
_cell.angle_alpha   90.00
_cell.angle_beta   90.00
_cell.angle_gamma   90.00
#
_symmetry.space_group_name_H-M   'P 1'
#
loop_
_entity.id
_entity.type
_entity.pdbx_description
1 polymer ?
#
loop_
_entity_poly.entity_id
_entity_poly.type
_entity_poly.pdbx_seq_one_letter_code
_entity_poly.pdbx_strand_id
1 'polypeptide(L)'
;MDRLNNRLALVICISIFISLASLYYIYITSSLINAKKYRIQVDINMYLLSLDCEISEFEVINGEIIYSVKMGQNTNEIIKYLNSEGYYISIKEKNNKVKQLIDFQKDYRTKHRIEGKFKDISENIRNEMKDSGYQWK
;
A
#
# COMPACT_ATOMS: atom_id res chain seq x y z
N MET A 1 13.21 -55.70 -23.12
CA MET A 1 12.30 -54.52 -23.17
C MET A 1 12.19 -53.80 -21.83
N ASP A 2 12.19 -54.52 -20.70
CA ASP A 2 11.95 -53.94 -19.35
C ASP A 2 12.91 -52.83 -18.91
N ARG A 3 14.21 -52.96 -19.18
CA ARG A 3 15.20 -51.95 -18.77
C ARG A 3 15.06 -50.62 -19.52
N LEU A 4 14.65 -50.66 -20.79
CA LEU A 4 14.45 -49.47 -21.62
C LEU A 4 13.15 -48.77 -21.23
N ASN A 5 12.07 -49.54 -21.01
CA ASN A 5 10.78 -49.02 -20.53
C ASN A 5 10.88 -48.40 -19.14
N ASN A 6 11.65 -49.01 -18.22
CA ASN A 6 11.89 -48.43 -16.89
C ASN A 6 12.71 -47.13 -16.95
N ARG A 7 13.68 -47.02 -17.87
CA ARG A 7 14.44 -45.78 -18.08
C ARG A 7 13.56 -44.68 -18.69
N LEU A 8 12.71 -45.04 -19.64
CA LEU A 8 11.75 -44.11 -20.25
C LEU A 8 10.72 -43.61 -19.23
N ALA A 9 10.16 -44.51 -18.42
CA ALA A 9 9.25 -44.17 -17.33
C ALA A 9 9.92 -43.26 -16.31
N LEU A 10 11.16 -43.52 -15.92
CA LEU A 10 11.93 -42.68 -15.00
C LEU A 10 12.17 -41.27 -15.57
N VAL A 11 12.52 -41.16 -16.86
CA VAL A 11 12.68 -39.86 -17.54
C VAL A 11 11.35 -39.09 -17.56
N ILE A 12 10.23 -39.77 -17.82
CA ILE A 12 8.89 -39.17 -17.78
C ILE A 12 8.53 -38.72 -16.35
N CYS A 13 8.82 -39.51 -15.33
CA CYS A 13 8.57 -39.12 -13.94
C CYS A 13 9.41 -37.91 -13.53
N ILE A 14 10.69 -37.85 -13.92
CA ILE A 14 11.56 -36.70 -13.64
C ILE A 14 11.05 -35.44 -14.36
N SER A 15 10.60 -35.55 -15.61
CA SER A 15 10.08 -34.39 -16.34
C SER A 15 8.77 -33.86 -15.75
N ILE A 16 7.87 -34.75 -15.32
CA ILE A 16 6.65 -34.38 -14.58
C ILE A 16 7.02 -33.70 -13.26
N PHE A 17 7.98 -34.26 -12.52
CA PHE A 17 8.42 -33.69 -11.24
C PHE A 17 9.01 -32.28 -11.40
N ILE A 18 9.88 -32.07 -12.39
CA ILE A 18 10.44 -30.74 -12.70
C ILE A 18 9.32 -29.76 -13.08
N SER A 19 8.33 -30.22 -13.85
CA SER A 19 7.20 -29.38 -14.28
C SER A 19 6.29 -28.97 -13.11
N LEU A 20 6.06 -29.87 -12.16
CA LEU A 20 5.30 -29.56 -10.93
C LEU A 20 6.08 -28.62 -10.01
N ALA A 21 7.38 -28.84 -9.85
CA ALA A 21 8.25 -27.99 -9.04
C ALA A 21 8.33 -26.56 -9.59
N SER A 22 8.43 -26.40 -10.92
CA SER A 22 8.45 -25.07 -11.55
C SER A 22 7.11 -24.34 -11.39
N LEU A 23 5.98 -25.03 -11.56
CA LEU A 23 4.65 -24.46 -11.35
C LEU A 23 4.45 -24.01 -9.91
N TYR A 24 4.90 -24.81 -8.94
CA TYR A 24 4.85 -24.48 -7.52
C TYR A 24 5.69 -23.23 -7.20
N TYR A 25 6.88 -23.11 -7.78
CA TYR A 25 7.75 -21.95 -7.58
C TYR A 25 7.13 -20.66 -8.17
N ILE A 26 6.52 -20.75 -9.35
CA ILE A 26 5.78 -19.63 -9.97
C ILE A 26 4.60 -19.21 -9.07
N TYR A 27 3.86 -20.18 -8.53
CA TYR A 27 2.74 -19.89 -7.62
C TYR A 27 3.19 -19.12 -6.37
N ILE A 28 4.24 -19.60 -5.69
CA ILE A 28 4.77 -18.92 -4.48
C ILE A 28 5.29 -17.53 -4.80
N THR A 29 6.09 -17.39 -5.86
CA THR A 29 6.67 -16.09 -6.23
C THR A 29 5.58 -15.08 -6.60
N SER A 30 4.56 -15.49 -7.36
CA SER A 30 3.39 -14.67 -7.67
C SER A 30 2.62 -14.25 -6.40
N SER A 31 2.40 -15.19 -5.47
CA SER A 31 1.75 -14.91 -4.18
C SER A 31 2.53 -13.90 -3.34
N LEU A 32 3.86 -14.03 -3.26
CA LEU A 32 4.74 -13.08 -2.57
C LEU A 32 4.71 -11.68 -3.20
N ILE A 33 4.69 -11.59 -4.54
CA ILE A 33 4.58 -10.32 -5.26
C ILE A 33 3.23 -9.65 -4.95
N ASN A 34 2.14 -10.41 -5.02
CA ASN A 34 0.80 -9.91 -4.70
C ASN A 34 0.68 -9.45 -3.24
N ALA A 35 1.26 -10.20 -2.30
CA ALA A 35 1.27 -9.81 -0.89
C ALA A 35 2.05 -8.50 -0.65
N LYS A 36 3.21 -8.32 -1.31
CA LYS A 36 3.95 -7.05 -1.28
C LYS A 36 3.15 -5.91 -1.91
N LYS A 37 2.53 -6.14 -3.06
CA LYS A 37 1.66 -5.17 -3.76
C LYS A 37 0.53 -4.71 -2.84
N TYR A 38 -0.17 -5.65 -2.21
CA TYR A 38 -1.25 -5.37 -1.26
C TYR A 38 -0.77 -4.55 -0.06
N ARG A 39 0.37 -4.91 0.54
CA ARG A 39 0.93 -4.16 1.69
C ARG A 39 1.22 -2.71 1.33
N ILE A 40 1.86 -2.47 0.18
CA ILE A 40 2.14 -1.12 -0.32
C ILE A 40 0.84 -0.35 -0.55
N GLN A 41 -0.16 -0.98 -1.17
CA GLN A 41 -1.46 -0.36 -1.42
C GLN A 41 -2.17 0.01 -0.12
N VAL A 42 -2.15 -0.88 0.88
CA VAL A 42 -2.71 -0.62 2.20
C VAL A 42 -1.99 0.54 2.88
N ASP A 43 -0.66 0.57 2.84
CA ASP A 43 0.14 1.66 3.40
C ASP A 43 -0.21 3.02 2.77
N ILE A 44 -0.35 3.09 1.45
CA ILE A 44 -0.75 4.32 0.73
C ILE A 44 -2.21 4.69 1.03
N ASN A 45 -3.13 3.71 1.04
CA ASN A 45 -4.54 3.93 1.36
C ASN A 45 -4.72 4.50 2.78
N MET A 46 -4.00 3.96 3.76
CA MET A 46 -4.07 4.43 5.14
C MET A 46 -3.65 5.90 5.28
N TYR A 47 -2.68 6.35 4.48
CA TYR A 47 -2.31 7.76 4.43
C TYR A 47 -3.38 8.61 3.74
N LEU A 48 -3.85 8.20 2.57
CA LEU A 48 -4.84 8.97 1.81
C LEU A 48 -6.14 9.15 2.59
N LEU A 49 -6.56 8.15 3.37
CA LEU A 49 -7.71 8.27 4.27
C LEU A 49 -7.56 9.40 5.30
N SER A 50 -6.34 9.69 5.78
CA SER A 50 -6.11 10.81 6.70
C SER A 50 -6.30 12.18 6.03
N LEU A 51 -6.25 12.23 4.70
CA LEU A 51 -6.44 13.43 3.88
C LEU A 51 -7.80 13.44 3.15
N ASP A 52 -8.76 12.63 3.60
CA ASP A 52 -10.05 12.47 2.92
C ASP A 52 -9.87 12.05 1.46
N CYS A 53 -8.90 11.19 1.16
CA CYS A 53 -8.58 10.70 -0.18
C CYS A 53 -8.72 9.18 -0.27
N GLU A 54 -9.00 8.70 -1.48
CA GLU A 54 -9.08 7.27 -1.79
C GLU A 54 -8.21 6.93 -2.99
N ILE A 55 -7.58 5.75 -2.98
CA ILE A 55 -6.94 5.21 -4.18
C ILE A 55 -8.03 4.79 -5.16
N SER A 56 -8.02 5.35 -6.37
CA SER A 56 -8.91 4.93 -7.45
C SER A 56 -8.28 3.86 -8.34
N GLU A 57 -6.97 3.92 -8.55
CA GLU A 57 -6.22 2.98 -9.39
C GLU A 57 -4.87 2.68 -8.73
N PHE A 58 -4.42 1.42 -8.81
CA PHE A 58 -3.15 1.00 -8.23
C PHE A 58 -2.49 -0.14 -9.01
N GLU A 59 -1.33 0.15 -9.57
CA GLU A 59 -0.53 -0.78 -10.33
C GLU A 59 0.94 -0.72 -9.91
N VAL A 60 1.62 -1.85 -10.11
CA VAL A 60 3.06 -1.95 -9.94
C VAL A 60 3.60 -2.50 -11.25
N ILE A 61 4.27 -1.65 -12.03
CA ILE A 61 4.83 -1.99 -13.34
C ILE A 61 6.34 -1.87 -13.22
N ASN A 62 7.08 -2.96 -13.46
CA ASN A 62 8.55 -2.99 -13.38
C ASN A 62 9.14 -2.43 -12.08
N GLY A 63 8.43 -2.61 -10.95
CA GLY A 63 8.82 -2.08 -9.65
C GLY A 63 8.47 -0.60 -9.42
N GLU A 64 7.97 0.10 -10.44
CA GLU A 64 7.37 1.42 -10.28
C GLU A 64 5.94 1.31 -9.79
N ILE A 65 5.61 2.08 -8.75
CA ILE A 65 4.26 2.17 -8.22
C ILE A 65 3.54 3.29 -8.95
N ILE A 66 2.44 2.94 -9.63
CA ILE A 66 1.58 3.90 -10.31
C ILE A 66 0.24 3.86 -9.60
N TYR A 67 -0.24 5.00 -9.14
CA TYR A 67 -1.53 5.10 -8.50
C TYR A 67 -2.21 6.43 -8.81
N SER A 68 -3.52 6.38 -8.86
CA SER A 68 -4.39 7.53 -9.02
C SER A 68 -5.16 7.75 -7.71
N VAL A 69 -5.38 9.02 -7.38
CA VAL A 69 -6.06 9.43 -6.14
C VAL A 69 -7.33 10.18 -6.48
N LYS A 70 -8.44 9.76 -5.87
CA LYS A 70 -9.68 10.51 -5.83
C LYS A 70 -9.69 11.36 -4.56
N MET A 71 -9.75 12.67 -4.75
CA MET A 71 -9.90 13.61 -3.63
C MET A 71 -11.33 13.59 -3.12
N GLY A 72 -11.48 13.56 -1.80
CA GLY A 72 -12.74 13.81 -1.12
C GLY A 72 -13.04 15.32 -1.07
N GLN A 73 -14.14 15.66 -0.44
CA GLN A 73 -14.64 17.04 -0.44
C GLN A 73 -13.75 17.97 0.36
N ASN A 74 -13.07 17.46 1.39
CA ASN A 74 -12.32 18.28 2.34
C ASN A 74 -10.79 18.20 2.15
N THR A 75 -10.31 17.46 1.15
CA THR A 75 -8.88 17.22 0.94
C THR A 75 -8.05 18.49 0.91
N ASN A 76 -8.49 19.54 0.19
CA ASN A 76 -7.71 20.77 0.04
C ASN A 76 -7.60 21.54 1.36
N GLU A 77 -8.68 21.58 2.13
CA GLU A 77 -8.78 22.23 3.43
C GLU A 77 -7.92 21.50 4.45
N ILE A 78 -7.94 20.16 4.47
CA ILE A 78 -7.09 19.34 5.33
C ILE A 78 -5.61 19.56 4.99
N ILE A 79 -5.24 19.61 3.70
CA ILE A 79 -3.86 19.91 3.30
C ILE A 79 -3.44 21.30 3.76
N LYS A 80 -4.31 22.32 3.62
CA LYS A 80 -4.02 23.67 4.11
C LYS A 80 -3.81 23.69 5.62
N TYR A 81 -4.67 23.01 6.38
CA TYR A 81 -4.57 22.87 7.83
C TYR A 81 -3.24 22.21 8.21
N LEU A 82 -2.92 21.05 7.64
CA LEU A 82 -1.68 20.33 7.94
C LEU A 82 -0.43 21.13 7.55
N ASN A 83 -0.46 21.84 6.43
CA ASN A 83 0.62 22.77 6.05
C ASN A 83 0.76 23.91 7.07
N SER A 84 -0.35 24.44 7.61
CA SER A 84 -0.31 25.48 8.65
C SER A 84 0.25 24.96 9.99
N GLU A 85 0.08 23.66 10.25
CA GLU A 85 0.68 22.96 11.39
C GLU A 85 2.17 22.60 11.18
N GLY A 86 2.74 22.95 10.03
CA GLY A 86 4.15 22.72 9.67
C GLY A 86 4.41 21.43 8.86
N TYR A 87 3.36 20.67 8.52
CA TYR A 87 3.48 19.44 7.74
C TYR A 87 3.32 19.75 6.25
N TYR A 88 4.45 19.97 5.55
CA TYR A 88 4.47 20.24 4.13
C TYR A 88 4.01 19.03 3.30
N ILE A 89 2.72 18.97 3.00
CA ILE A 89 2.07 17.88 2.27
C ILE A 89 1.70 18.33 0.86
N SER A 90 2.14 17.56 -0.13
CA SER A 90 1.67 17.65 -1.50
C SER A 90 1.16 16.29 -1.97
N ILE A 91 0.01 16.21 -2.65
CA ILE A 91 -0.50 14.97 -3.27
C ILE A 91 -0.01 14.82 -4.72
N LYS A 92 0.55 15.89 -5.33
CA LYS A 92 0.78 16.00 -6.78
C LYS A 92 1.96 15.23 -7.40
N GLU A 93 2.84 14.61 -6.62
CA GLU A 93 4.12 14.08 -7.14
C GLU A 93 4.24 12.56 -7.10
N LYS A 94 4.73 12.03 -8.22
CA LYS A 94 5.06 10.64 -8.49
C LYS A 94 6.41 10.31 -7.86
N ASN A 95 6.46 9.17 -7.16
CA ASN A 95 7.65 8.47 -6.69
C ASN A 95 8.43 9.14 -5.52
N ASN A 96 8.55 8.37 -4.43
CA ASN A 96 9.31 8.63 -3.20
C ASN A 96 8.62 9.32 -2.00
N LYS A 97 7.29 9.19 -1.87
CA LYS A 97 6.55 9.76 -0.73
C LYS A 97 6.44 8.85 0.48
N VAL A 98 6.48 7.52 0.33
CA VAL A 98 6.22 6.57 1.43
C VAL A 98 7.04 6.87 2.69
N LYS A 99 8.32 7.25 2.56
CA LYS A 99 9.16 7.60 3.71
C LYS A 99 8.73 8.90 4.40
N GLN A 100 8.53 9.98 3.64
CA GLN A 100 8.06 11.27 4.16
C GLN A 100 6.68 11.13 4.86
N LEU A 101 5.85 10.22 4.35
CA LEU A 101 4.52 9.94 4.89
C LEU A 101 4.56 9.12 6.19
N ILE A 102 5.47 8.13 6.30
CA ILE A 102 5.70 7.40 7.56
C ILE A 102 6.25 8.36 8.63
N ASP A 103 7.13 9.27 8.24
CA ASP A 103 7.72 10.24 9.15
C ASP A 103 6.64 11.23 9.65
N PHE A 104 5.74 11.71 8.78
CA PHE A 104 4.56 12.49 9.18
C PHE A 104 3.70 11.76 10.23
N GLN A 105 3.36 10.49 9.99
CA GLN A 105 2.51 9.71 10.90
C GLN A 105 3.13 9.56 12.28
N LYS A 106 4.45 9.33 12.33
CA LYS A 106 5.19 9.24 13.60
C LYS A 106 5.23 10.59 14.31
N ASP A 107 5.47 11.67 13.59
CA ASP A 107 5.58 13.01 14.15
C ASP A 107 4.24 13.52 14.68
N TYR A 108 3.16 13.42 13.89
CA TYR A 108 1.81 13.80 14.31
C TYR A 108 1.36 13.04 15.55
N ARG A 109 1.60 11.71 15.61
CA ARG A 109 1.31 10.90 16.81
C ARG A 109 2.09 11.37 18.03
N THR A 110 3.37 11.68 17.85
CA THR A 110 4.22 12.14 18.94
C THR A 110 3.76 13.49 19.46
N LYS A 111 3.48 14.45 18.57
CA LYS A 111 2.99 15.79 18.91
C LYS A 111 1.66 15.75 19.68
N HIS A 112 0.74 14.88 19.26
CA HIS A 112 -0.61 14.78 19.83
C HIS A 112 -0.77 13.66 20.86
N ARG A 113 0.32 12.97 21.23
CA ARG A 113 0.34 11.86 22.21
C ARG A 113 -0.68 10.76 21.89
N ILE A 114 -0.82 10.44 20.60
CA ILE A 114 -1.77 9.45 20.12
C ILE A 114 -1.15 8.07 20.22
N GLU A 115 -1.73 7.21 21.05
CA GLU A 115 -1.41 5.79 21.14
C GLU A 115 -2.46 4.99 20.35
N GLY A 116 -2.04 4.10 19.44
CA GLY A 116 -2.99 3.21 18.74
C GLY A 116 -2.79 3.03 17.23
N LYS A 117 -3.87 2.77 16.50
CA LYS A 117 -3.89 2.41 15.06
C LYS A 117 -4.04 3.65 14.16
N PHE A 118 -3.98 3.47 12.84
CA PHE A 118 -4.07 4.57 11.86
C PHE A 118 -5.41 5.28 11.84
N LYS A 119 -6.49 4.55 12.14
CA LYS A 119 -7.84 5.10 12.26
C LYS A 119 -7.85 6.28 13.23
N ASP A 120 -7.07 6.18 14.31
CA ASP A 120 -7.00 7.20 15.36
C ASP A 120 -6.39 8.52 14.85
N ILE A 121 -5.41 8.47 13.93
CA ILE A 121 -4.86 9.69 13.30
C ILE A 121 -5.92 10.37 12.44
N SER A 122 -6.60 9.61 11.57
CA SER A 122 -7.64 10.14 10.67
C SER A 122 -8.81 10.73 11.47
N GLU A 123 -9.22 10.05 12.54
CA GLU A 123 -10.31 10.48 13.41
C GLU A 123 -9.93 11.73 14.22
N ASN A 124 -8.67 11.85 14.67
CA ASN A 124 -8.19 13.04 15.38
C ASN A 124 -8.08 14.26 14.47
N ILE A 125 -7.50 14.12 13.27
CA ILE A 125 -7.51 15.20 12.26
C ILE A 125 -8.95 15.61 11.96
N ARG A 126 -9.87 14.63 11.88
CA ARG A 126 -11.29 14.90 11.67
C ARG A 126 -11.92 15.67 12.82
N ASN A 127 -11.62 15.32 14.06
CA ASN A 127 -12.14 16.01 15.24
C ASN A 127 -11.57 17.44 15.34
N GLU A 128 -10.26 17.62 15.18
CA GLU A 128 -9.62 18.95 15.20
C GLU A 128 -10.16 19.87 14.09
N MET A 129 -10.38 19.33 12.89
CA MET A 129 -11.01 20.07 11.79
C MET A 129 -12.46 20.42 12.12
N LYS A 130 -13.24 19.52 12.73
CA LYS A 130 -14.62 19.83 13.18
C LYS A 130 -14.64 20.91 14.24
N ASP A 131 -13.75 20.84 15.22
CA ASP A 131 -13.62 21.85 16.28
C ASP A 131 -13.21 23.21 15.69
N SER A 132 -12.45 23.20 14.60
CA SER A 132 -12.09 24.38 13.81
C SER A 132 -13.21 24.88 12.88
N GLY A 133 -14.40 24.26 12.93
CA GLY A 133 -15.60 24.67 12.17
C GLY A 133 -15.76 24.01 10.80
N TYR A 134 -14.92 23.04 10.43
CA TYR A 134 -15.04 22.31 9.17
C TYR A 134 -16.05 21.16 9.26
N GLN A 135 -16.89 21.02 8.24
CA GLN A 135 -17.88 19.95 8.18
C GLN A 135 -17.40 18.78 7.32
N TRP A 136 -17.35 17.60 7.93
CA TRP A 136 -17.10 16.33 7.24
C TRP A 136 -18.41 15.76 6.73
N LYS A 137 -18.48 15.44 5.43
CA LYS A 137 -19.58 14.70 4.83
C LYS A 137 -19.16 13.26 4.58
#